data_AF-A0A3D0C5W8-F1
#
_entry.id   AF-A0A3D0C5W8-F1
#
_cell.length_a   1.000
_cell.length_b   1.000
_cell.length_c   1.000
_cell.angle_alpha   90.00
_cell.angle_beta   90.00
_cell.angle_gamma   90.00
#
_symmetry.space_group_name_H-M   'P 1'
#
loop_
_entity.id
_entity.type
_entity.pdbx_description
1 polymer ?
#
loop_
_entity_poly.entity_id
_entity_poly.type
_entity_poly.pdbx_seq_one_letter_code
_entity_poly.pdbx_strand_id
1 'polypeptide(L)' 'PAFSADCLETLEELIHENSEVFLEAGGESYHYIAALNDRDDHIDALFDVIAPTLGSPDLN' A
#
# COMPACT_ATOMS: atom_id res chain seq x y z
N PRO A 1 -4.66 -5.13 1.74
CA PRO A 1 -4.85 -4.93 0.28
C PRO A 1 -4.05 -6.01 -0.47
N ALA A 2 -4.44 -6.37 -1.70
CA ALA A 2 -3.74 -7.40 -2.48
C ALA A 2 -2.36 -6.95 -3.01
N PHE A 3 -2.14 -5.63 -3.10
CA PHE A 3 -0.88 -4.99 -3.48
C PHE A 3 -0.35 -4.08 -2.37
N SER A 4 0.97 -3.99 -2.25
CA SER A 4 1.67 -3.15 -1.26
C SER A 4 2.02 -1.76 -1.78
N ALA A 5 1.86 -1.50 -3.08
CA ALA A 5 2.08 -0.21 -3.71
C ALA A 5 0.81 0.29 -4.39
N ASP A 6 0.68 1.61 -4.55
CA ASP A 6 -0.43 2.22 -5.27
C ASP A 6 -0.44 1.84 -6.76
N CYS A 7 -1.65 1.68 -7.29
CA CYS A 7 -1.93 1.34 -8.68
C CYS A 7 -3.10 2.19 -9.21
N LEU A 8 -3.54 1.93 -10.45
CA LEU A 8 -4.64 2.70 -11.06
C LEU A 8 -5.91 2.59 -10.21
N GLU A 9 -6.21 1.39 -9.75
CA GLU A 9 -7.39 1.08 -8.94
C GLU A 9 -7.35 1.82 -7.60
N THR A 10 -6.19 1.97 -6.95
CA THR A 10 -6.14 2.72 -5.69
C THR A 10 -6.23 4.23 -5.91
N LEU A 11 -5.53 4.75 -6.91
CA LEU A 11 -5.44 6.19 -7.15
C LEU A 11 -6.71 6.78 -7.76
N GLU A 12 -7.32 6.08 -8.71
CA GLU A 12 -8.50 6.60 -9.43
C GLU A 12 -9.79 6.00 -8.87
N GLU A 13 -9.91 4.68 -8.83
CA GLU A 13 -11.18 4.05 -8.48
C GLU A 13 -11.50 4.17 -6.99
N LEU A 14 -10.52 3.99 -6.09
CA LEU A 14 -10.76 4.08 -4.64
C LEU A 14 -10.77 5.52 -4.12
N ILE A 15 -9.70 6.29 -4.39
CA ILE A 15 -9.55 7.63 -3.81
C ILE A 15 -10.54 8.62 -4.41
N HIS A 16 -10.82 8.53 -5.72
CA HIS A 16 -11.74 9.45 -6.40
C HIS A 16 -13.13 8.83 -6.54
N GLU A 17 -13.29 7.85 -7.43
CA GLU A 17 -14.62 7.39 -7.88
C GLU A 17 -15.48 6.83 -6.73
N ASN A 18 -14.95 5.89 -5.94
CA ASN A 18 -15.68 5.31 -4.82
C ASN A 18 -15.93 6.30 -3.68
N SER A 19 -15.02 7.25 -3.46
CA SER A 19 -15.22 8.31 -2.47
C SER A 19 -16.40 9.21 -2.88
N GLU A 20 -16.45 9.62 -4.15
CA GLU A 20 -17.57 10.39 -4.70
C GLU A 20 -18.90 9.62 -4.58
N VAL A 21 -18.93 8.37 -5.06
CA VAL A 21 -20.13 7.51 -4.97
C VAL A 21 -20.62 7.35 -3.53
N PHE A 22 -19.70 7.18 -2.56
CA PHE A 22 -20.04 7.04 -1.15
C PHE A 22 -20.68 8.32 -0.58
N LEU A 23 -20.11 9.49 -0.88
CA LEU A 23 -20.61 10.77 -0.40
C LEU A 23 -21.96 11.13 -1.03
N GLU A 24 -22.12 10.87 -2.34
CA GLU A 24 -23.39 11.07 -3.04
C GLU A 24 -24.52 10.18 -2.50
N ALA A 25 -24.18 8.98 -2.03
CA ALA A 25 -25.12 8.07 -1.37
C ALA A 25 -25.49 8.49 0.07
N GLY A 26 -24.97 9.63 0.56
CA GLY A 26 -25.22 10.14 1.91
C GLY A 26 -24.20 9.70 2.96
N GLY A 27 -23.07 9.16 2.55
CA GLY A 27 -21.94 8.90 3.43
C GLY A 27 -21.33 10.20 3.97
N GLU A 28 -20.84 10.16 5.22
CA GLU A 28 -20.33 11.37 5.91
C GLU A 28 -18.80 11.51 5.82
N SER A 29 -18.07 10.40 5.89
CA SER A 29 -16.60 10.40 5.87
C SER A 29 -16.04 9.19 5.14
N TYR A 30 -15.13 9.45 4.20
CA TYR A 30 -14.41 8.43 3.44
C TYR A 30 -12.92 8.50 3.78
N HIS A 31 -12.32 7.36 4.09
CA HIS A 31 -10.91 7.27 4.42
C HIS A 31 -10.23 6.20 3.60
N TYR A 32 -9.32 6.62 2.73
CA TYR A 32 -8.36 5.73 2.09
C TYR A 32 -7.20 5.44 3.06
N ILE A 33 -6.84 4.17 3.20
CA ILE A 33 -5.62 3.74 3.89
C ILE A 33 -4.53 3.64 2.84
N ALA A 34 -3.52 4.50 2.95
CA ALA A 34 -2.40 4.53 2.01
C ALA A 34 -1.71 3.17 1.89
N ALA A 35 -1.30 2.84 0.66
CA ALA A 35 -0.43 1.70 0.42
C ALA A 35 0.91 1.88 1.14
N LEU A 36 1.63 0.78 1.34
CA LEU A 36 2.92 0.80 2.03
C LEU A 36 4.00 1.49 1.18
N ASN A 37 3.91 1.39 -0.15
CA ASN A 37 4.80 2.04 -1.10
C ASN A 37 6.28 1.85 -0.71
N ASP A 38 7.02 2.95 -0.62
CA ASP A 38 8.44 3.04 -0.30
C ASP A 38 8.72 3.33 1.18
N ARG A 39 7.74 3.12 2.07
CA ARG A 39 7.92 3.34 3.51
C ARG A 39 9.08 2.48 4.04
N ASP A 40 9.99 3.10 4.79
CA ASP A 40 11.23 2.46 5.25
C ASP A 40 11.00 1.11 5.96
N ASP A 41 10.03 1.06 6.88
CA ASP A 41 9.69 -0.16 7.63
C ASP A 41 9.11 -1.29 6.74
N HIS A 42 8.50 -0.96 5.61
CA HIS A 42 8.03 -1.93 4.63
C HIS A 42 9.19 -2.50 3.81
N ILE A 43 10.13 -1.64 3.41
CA ILE A 43 11.36 -2.07 2.73
C ILE A 43 12.21 -2.95 3.66
N ASP A 44 12.38 -2.54 4.92
CA ASP A 44 13.09 -3.32 5.93
C ASP A 44 12.42 -4.68 6.14
N ALA A 45 11.08 -4.72 6.26
CA ALA A 45 10.35 -5.97 6.39
C ALA A 45 10.52 -6.90 5.17
N LEU A 46 10.50 -6.35 3.95
CA LEU A 46 10.77 -7.13 2.73
C LEU A 46 12.20 -7.67 2.73
N PHE A 47 13.18 -6.85 3.13
CA PHE A 47 14.57 -7.25 3.25
C PHE A 47 14.74 -8.39 4.26
N ASP A 48 14.14 -8.29 5.45
CA ASP A 48 14.20 -9.31 6.49
C ASP A 48 13.63 -10.66 6.03
N VAL A 49 12.58 -10.63 5.19
CA VAL A 49 11.99 -11.84 4.60
C VAL A 49 12.92 -12.48 3.56
N ILE A 50 13.60 -11.66 2.76
CA ILE A 50 14.43 -12.14 1.63
C ILE A 50 15.84 -12.52 2.09
N ALA A 51 16.41 -11.82 3.08
CA ALA A 51 17.80 -11.97 3.52
C ALA A 51 18.21 -13.43 3.83
N PRO A 52 17.40 -14.27 4.49
CA PRO A 52 17.74 -15.68 4.72
C PRO A 52 17.86 -16.51 3.43
N THR A 53 17.14 -16.12 2.36
CA THR A 53 17.14 -16.82 1.06
C THR A 53 18.36 -16.51 0.22
N LEU A 54 19.00 -15.36 0.46
CA LEU A 54 20.19 -14.92 -0.27
C LEU A 54 21.46 -15.68 0.15
N GLY A 55 21.40 -16.39 1.30
CA GLY A 55 22.51 -17.16 1.87
C GLY A 55 23.63 -16.25 2.37
N SER A 56 23.81 -16.15 3.70
CA SER A 56 24.79 -15.29 4.39
C SER A 56 25.35 -14.15 3.53
N PRO A 57 24.51 -13.17 3.10
CA PRO A 57 25.06 -12.03 2.42
C PRO A 57 25.83 -11.25 3.50
N ASP A 58 27.16 -11.26 3.41
CA ASP A 58 28.01 -10.34 4.17
C ASP A 58 27.63 -8.91 3.76
N LEU A 59 26.64 -8.37 4.45
CA LEU A 59 26.20 -6.99 4.32
C LEU A 59 26.88 -6.25 5.47
N ASN A 60 28.07 -5.75 5.16
CA ASN A 60 28.82 -4.82 6.00
C ASN A 60 27.97 -3.60 6.36
#